data_AF-A0A2A7B2B1-F1
#
_entry.id   AF-A0A2A7B2B1-F1
#
_cell.length_a   1.000
_cell.length_b   1.000
_cell.length_c   1.000
_cell.angle_alpha   90.00
_cell.angle_beta   90.00
_cell.angle_gamma   90.00
#
_symmetry.space_group_name_H-M   'P 1'
#
loop_
_entity.id
_entity.type
_entity.pdbx_description
1 polymer ?
#
loop_
_entity_poly.entity_id
_entity_poly.type
_entity_poly.pdbx_seq_one_letter_code
_entity_poly.pdbx_strand_id
1 'polypeptide(L)'
;MAPKFEDNIILTKTERLMMSNRPPDPKNARNKNVLVVGGSGSGKTRFFIKPNLLQCDSKNFPVSFVVTDPKGSIGVECGEALLKHGYKLKFFNTINFSKSMRYNPMAYIHSEKDILKLVTALMTNTKGEGQGGDPFWDKAERLLLVSLIAYLHYEAPVEEQNFATLLEMLNTMQVSEDDETYQNPVDLLFEDLGKKKPKSFAVRQYKLYKLAAGVT
;
A
#
# COMPACT_ATOMS: atom_id res chain seq x y z
N MET A 1 -1.16 23.92 -23.89
CA MET A 1 0.13 23.33 -23.48
C MET A 1 0.87 24.35 -22.64
N ALA A 2 1.67 23.92 -21.66
CA ALA A 2 2.61 24.82 -21.01
C ALA A 2 3.69 25.23 -22.01
N PRO A 3 4.18 26.49 -21.95
CA PRO A 3 5.18 26.99 -22.89
C PRO A 3 6.53 26.29 -22.72
N LYS A 4 6.92 25.95 -21.48
CA LYS A 4 8.08 25.11 -21.19
C LYS A 4 7.74 23.65 -21.51
N PHE A 5 8.62 22.98 -22.25
CA PHE A 5 8.39 21.62 -22.72
C PHE A 5 8.21 20.66 -21.53
N GLU A 6 9.14 20.76 -20.59
CA GLU A 6 9.26 19.98 -19.37
C GLU A 6 8.05 20.07 -18.44
N ASP A 7 7.22 21.11 -18.59
CA ASP A 7 5.99 21.32 -17.81
C ASP A 7 4.77 20.59 -18.40
N ASN A 8 4.97 19.67 -19.35
CA ASN A 8 3.92 18.88 -19.97
C ASN A 8 4.19 17.38 -19.93
N ILE A 9 3.13 16.57 -19.86
CA ILE A 9 3.18 15.15 -20.20
C ILE A 9 3.25 15.04 -21.73
N ILE A 10 4.22 14.27 -22.22
CA ILE A 10 4.41 14.01 -23.65
C ILE A 10 3.39 12.97 -24.09
N LEU A 11 2.53 13.31 -25.06
CA LEU A 11 1.54 12.38 -25.63
C LEU A 11 1.98 11.89 -27.02
N THR A 12 2.32 12.83 -27.90
CA THR A 12 2.79 12.56 -29.26
C THR A 12 3.91 13.54 -29.63
N LYS A 13 4.29 13.58 -30.91
CA LYS A 13 5.22 14.59 -31.44
C LYS A 13 4.67 16.02 -31.32
N THR A 14 3.36 16.20 -31.49
CA THR A 14 2.69 17.51 -31.61
C THR A 14 1.78 17.83 -30.43
N GLU A 15 1.22 16.82 -29.77
CA GLU A 15 0.30 16.98 -28.63
C GLU A 15 1.01 16.74 -27.29
N ARG A 16 0.72 17.60 -26.32
CA ARG A 16 1.22 17.52 -24.95
C ARG A 16 0.15 17.97 -23.96
N LEU A 17 0.23 17.50 -22.73
CA LEU A 17 -0.72 17.83 -21.68
C LEU A 17 -0.02 18.61 -20.55
N MET A 18 -0.38 19.87 -20.37
CA MET A 18 0.16 20.72 -19.30
C MET A 18 -0.06 20.07 -17.94
N MET A 19 0.97 20.01 -17.10
CA MET A 19 0.86 19.41 -15.76
C MET A 19 0.14 20.30 -14.76
N SER A 20 0.19 21.62 -14.93
CA SER A 20 -0.57 22.57 -14.09
C SER A 20 -2.08 22.30 -14.14
N ASN A 21 -2.69 22.44 -12.96
CA ASN A 21 -4.15 22.39 -12.78
C ASN A 21 -4.84 23.73 -13.06
N ARG A 22 -4.09 24.80 -13.28
CA ARG A 22 -4.62 26.16 -13.50
C ARG A 22 -4.08 26.71 -14.82
N PRO A 23 -4.61 26.26 -15.97
CA PRO A 23 -4.31 26.90 -17.24
C PRO A 23 -4.85 28.34 -17.25
N PRO A 24 -4.23 29.28 -18.00
CA PRO A 24 -4.74 30.65 -18.12
C PRO A 24 -6.17 30.73 -18.63
N ASP A 25 -6.56 29.79 -19.50
CA ASP A 25 -7.92 29.60 -19.95
C ASP A 25 -8.53 28.36 -19.26
N PRO A 26 -9.49 28.53 -18.34
CA PRO A 26 -10.12 27.44 -17.60
C PRO A 26 -10.73 26.35 -18.48
N LYS A 27 -11.15 26.68 -19.71
CA LYS A 27 -11.72 25.68 -20.64
C LYS A 27 -10.71 24.61 -21.06
N ASN A 28 -9.42 24.88 -20.87
CA ASN A 28 -8.31 23.97 -21.15
C ASN A 28 -7.90 23.15 -19.92
N ALA A 29 -8.62 23.25 -18.80
CA ALA A 29 -8.47 22.31 -17.70
C ALA A 29 -8.87 20.91 -18.18
N ARG A 30 -7.94 19.96 -18.03
CA ARG A 30 -8.06 18.59 -18.52
C ARG A 30 -7.63 17.62 -17.42
N ASN A 31 -8.28 16.47 -17.37
CA ASN A 31 -7.83 15.33 -16.57
C ASN A 31 -6.40 14.94 -17.00
N LYS A 32 -5.54 14.63 -16.02
CA LYS A 32 -4.12 14.31 -16.24
C LYS A 32 -3.85 12.81 -16.37
N ASN A 33 -4.87 11.98 -16.18
CA ASN A 33 -4.77 10.55 -16.41
C ASN A 33 -4.65 10.27 -17.90
N VAL A 34 -3.63 9.50 -18.27
CA VAL A 34 -3.36 9.09 -19.66
C VAL A 34 -3.47 7.57 -19.74
N LEU A 35 -4.33 7.09 -20.65
CA LEU A 35 -4.44 5.67 -21.00
C LEU A 35 -3.68 5.42 -22.30
N VAL A 36 -2.69 4.53 -22.26
CA VAL A 36 -1.91 4.13 -23.44
C VAL A 36 -2.19 2.67 -23.75
N VAL A 37 -2.86 2.43 -24.88
CA VAL A 37 -3.22 1.09 -25.35
C VAL A 37 -2.31 0.69 -26.51
N GLY A 38 -1.79 -0.53 -26.45
CA GLY A 38 -0.98 -1.10 -27.53
C GLY A 38 -0.64 -2.55 -27.25
N GLY A 39 -0.53 -3.36 -28.31
CA GLY A 39 -0.16 -4.77 -28.21
C GLY A 39 1.24 -4.99 -27.60
N SER A 40 1.60 -6.26 -27.37
CA SER A 40 2.99 -6.61 -27.04
C SER A 40 3.93 -6.14 -28.16
N GLY A 41 5.14 -5.70 -27.80
CA GLY A 41 6.13 -5.21 -28.80
C GLY A 41 5.85 -3.83 -29.40
N SER A 42 4.69 -3.21 -29.17
CA SER A 42 4.33 -1.87 -29.71
C SER A 42 5.20 -0.70 -29.19
N GLY A 43 6.09 -0.97 -28.23
CA GLY A 43 7.05 0.02 -27.74
C GLY A 43 6.51 0.99 -26.70
N LYS A 44 5.40 0.68 -26.01
CA LYS A 44 4.83 1.50 -24.90
C LYS A 44 5.91 2.04 -23.94
N THR A 45 6.79 1.17 -23.46
CA THR A 45 7.89 1.57 -22.57
C THR A 45 8.87 2.52 -23.25
N ARG A 46 9.29 2.21 -24.48
CA ARG A 46 10.31 2.98 -25.21
C ARG A 46 9.82 4.34 -25.67
N PHE A 47 8.58 4.42 -26.15
CA PHE A 47 8.05 5.61 -26.82
C PHE A 47 7.18 6.49 -25.92
N PHE A 48 6.64 5.97 -24.81
CA PHE A 48 5.82 6.76 -23.89
C PHE A 48 6.43 6.88 -22.50
N ILE A 49 6.75 5.76 -21.84
CA ILE A 49 7.22 5.79 -20.44
C ILE A 49 8.61 6.43 -20.34
N LYS A 50 9.60 5.94 -21.10
CA LYS A 50 10.98 6.45 -21.03
C LYS A 50 11.09 7.94 -21.37
N PRO A 51 10.45 8.47 -22.43
CA PRO A 51 10.52 9.91 -22.72
C PRO A 51 9.94 10.77 -21.58
N ASN A 52 8.80 10.37 -21.00
CA ASN A 52 8.22 11.11 -19.88
C ASN A 52 9.09 11.02 -18.60
N LEU A 53 9.73 9.88 -18.34
CA LEU A 53 10.69 9.74 -17.24
C LEU A 53 11.93 10.59 -17.46
N LEU A 54 12.51 10.54 -18.65
CA LEU A 54 13.76 11.23 -18.99
C LEU A 54 13.59 12.74 -19.18
N GLN A 55 12.35 13.23 -19.26
CA GLN A 55 12.09 14.67 -19.26
C GLN A 55 12.53 15.31 -17.94
N CYS A 56 12.34 14.64 -16.80
CA CYS A 56 12.84 14.85 -15.41
C CYS A 56 13.31 16.23 -14.90
N ASP A 57 12.98 17.35 -15.55
CA ASP A 57 13.57 18.67 -15.24
C ASP A 57 12.51 19.77 -15.11
N SER A 58 11.26 19.42 -14.81
CA SER A 58 10.25 20.44 -14.52
C SER A 58 10.57 21.11 -13.18
N LYS A 59 11.21 22.28 -13.25
CA LYS A 59 11.50 23.13 -12.07
C LYS A 59 10.24 23.74 -11.47
N ASN A 60 9.25 24.02 -12.32
CA ASN A 60 7.99 24.62 -11.89
C ASN A 60 7.04 23.59 -11.26
N PHE A 61 7.13 22.32 -11.69
CA PHE A 61 6.30 21.23 -11.21
C PHE A 61 7.20 20.02 -10.90
N PRO A 62 7.93 20.03 -9.77
CA PRO A 62 8.78 18.90 -9.41
C PRO A 62 7.94 17.62 -9.32
N VAL A 63 8.30 16.60 -10.12
CA VAL A 63 7.54 15.36 -10.24
C VAL A 63 8.29 14.23 -9.55
N SER A 64 7.61 13.53 -8.65
CA SER A 64 8.05 12.20 -8.18
C SER A 64 7.44 11.12 -9.06
N PHE A 65 8.29 10.20 -9.55
CA PHE A 65 7.83 9.07 -10.35
C PHE A 65 7.65 7.83 -9.49
N VAL A 66 6.49 7.18 -9.62
CA VAL A 66 6.23 5.83 -9.12
C VAL A 66 5.97 4.96 -10.33
N VAL A 67 6.84 3.98 -10.58
CA VAL A 67 6.82 3.18 -11.80
C VAL A 67 6.71 1.71 -11.44
N THR A 68 5.71 1.04 -11.99
CA THR A 68 5.65 -0.42 -11.98
C THR A 68 6.53 -0.95 -13.11
N ASP A 69 7.58 -1.70 -12.75
CA ASP A 69 8.57 -2.21 -13.70
C ASP A 69 8.67 -3.74 -13.62
N PRO A 70 7.71 -4.49 -14.20
CA PRO A 70 7.70 -5.95 -14.15
C PRO A 70 8.95 -6.60 -14.77
N LYS A 71 9.64 -5.91 -15.68
CA LYS A 71 10.85 -6.40 -16.35
C LYS A 71 12.15 -5.98 -15.64
N GLY A 72 12.08 -5.02 -14.72
CA GLY A 72 13.24 -4.45 -14.05
C GLY A 72 14.18 -3.66 -14.97
N SER A 73 13.75 -3.28 -16.18
CA SER A 73 14.63 -2.62 -17.16
C SER A 73 14.66 -1.10 -16.99
N ILE A 74 13.58 -0.49 -16.50
CA ILE A 74 13.43 0.97 -16.45
C ILE A 74 14.44 1.58 -15.49
N GLY A 75 14.61 0.96 -14.31
CA GLY A 75 15.60 1.40 -13.33
C GLY A 75 17.03 1.37 -13.88
N VAL A 76 17.38 0.35 -14.66
CA VAL A 76 18.70 0.19 -15.27
C VAL A 76 18.90 1.18 -16.42
N GLU A 77 17.89 1.35 -17.26
CA GLU A 77 17.98 2.12 -18.51
C GLU A 77 17.82 3.64 -18.29
N CYS A 78 17.09 4.07 -17.25
CA CYS A 78 16.81 5.48 -16.99
C CYS A 78 17.37 5.98 -15.65
N GLY A 79 17.80 5.09 -14.76
CA GLY A 79 18.22 5.46 -13.40
C GLY A 79 19.39 6.45 -13.37
N GLU A 80 20.43 6.21 -14.16
CA GLU A 80 21.60 7.10 -14.23
C GLU A 80 21.23 8.52 -14.64
N ALA A 81 20.33 8.66 -15.62
CA ALA A 81 19.83 9.97 -16.05
C ALA A 81 19.05 10.67 -14.92
N LEU A 82 18.18 9.94 -14.22
CA LEU A 82 17.42 10.47 -13.09
C LEU A 82 18.35 10.92 -11.94
N LEU A 83 19.38 10.13 -11.60
CA LEU A 83 20.37 10.48 -10.58
C LEU A 83 21.12 11.77 -10.95
N LYS A 84 21.52 11.93 -12.22
CA LYS A 84 22.18 13.16 -12.72
C LYS A 84 21.28 14.39 -12.60
N HIS A 85 19.97 14.23 -12.59
CA HIS A 85 18.98 15.31 -12.39
C HIS A 85 18.53 15.42 -10.93
N GLY A 86 19.28 14.85 -9.99
CA GLY A 86 19.06 15.02 -8.55
C GLY A 86 17.94 14.14 -7.95
N TYR A 87 17.40 13.18 -8.71
CA TYR A 87 16.43 12.25 -8.17
C TYR A 87 17.06 11.29 -7.17
N LYS A 88 16.29 10.93 -6.13
CA LYS A 88 16.60 9.80 -5.26
C LYS A 88 15.87 8.58 -5.80
N LEU A 89 16.63 7.59 -6.26
CA LEU A 89 16.05 6.32 -6.70
C LEU A 89 15.73 5.44 -5.49
N LYS A 90 14.52 4.87 -5.49
CA LYS A 90 14.08 3.88 -4.51
C LYS A 90 13.52 2.68 -5.24
N PHE A 91 13.99 1.48 -4.88
CA PHE A 91 13.57 0.23 -5.52
C PHE A 91 12.84 -0.66 -4.51
N PHE A 92 11.60 -1.03 -4.84
CA PHE A 92 10.85 -2.05 -4.12
C PHE A 92 10.72 -3.28 -5.01
N ASN A 93 11.54 -4.29 -4.73
CA ASN A 93 11.60 -5.54 -5.48
C ASN A 93 11.04 -6.68 -4.61
N THR A 94 9.95 -7.30 -5.09
CA THR A 94 9.26 -8.41 -4.41
C THR A 94 9.72 -9.79 -4.87
N ILE A 95 10.60 -9.87 -5.88
CA ILE A 95 11.17 -11.12 -6.40
C ILE A 95 12.56 -11.35 -5.79
N ASN A 96 13.44 -10.35 -5.86
CA ASN A 96 14.78 -10.41 -5.30
C ASN A 96 14.94 -9.38 -4.18
N PHE A 97 14.73 -9.83 -2.94
CA PHE A 97 14.81 -8.99 -1.75
C PHE A 97 16.21 -8.41 -1.49
N SER A 98 17.29 -9.02 -2.00
CA SER A 98 18.65 -8.45 -1.89
C SER A 98 18.82 -7.16 -2.69
N LYS A 99 17.98 -6.96 -3.71
CA LYS A 99 17.93 -5.75 -4.56
C LYS A 99 16.75 -4.84 -4.22
N SER A 100 16.12 -5.06 -3.06
CA SER A 100 14.97 -4.30 -2.60
C SER A 100 15.37 -3.43 -1.42
N MET A 101 14.82 -2.22 -1.36
CA MET A 101 14.96 -1.35 -0.20
C MET A 101 14.06 -1.78 0.97
N ARG A 102 13.28 -2.85 0.76
CA ARG A 102 12.29 -3.40 1.70
C ARG A 102 11.22 -2.37 2.04
N TYR A 103 10.14 -2.84 2.65
CA TYR A 103 9.02 -1.99 3.02
C TYR A 103 8.29 -2.64 4.19
N ASN A 104 8.07 -1.87 5.25
CA ASN A 104 7.20 -2.25 6.34
C ASN A 104 6.07 -1.22 6.44
N PRO A 105 4.82 -1.58 6.11
CA PRO A 105 3.70 -0.64 6.15
C PRO A 105 3.36 -0.18 7.57
N MET A 106 3.69 -0.96 8.60
CA MET A 106 3.40 -0.60 9.99
C MET A 106 4.21 0.61 10.47
N ALA A 107 5.39 0.86 9.88
CA ALA A 107 6.22 2.03 10.16
C ALA A 107 5.56 3.36 9.73
N TYR A 108 4.49 3.31 8.92
CA TYR A 108 3.75 4.47 8.42
C TYR A 108 2.37 4.63 9.08
N ILE A 109 2.10 3.87 10.14
CA ILE A 109 0.88 4.02 10.94
C ILE A 109 1.11 5.16 11.93
N HIS A 110 0.24 6.17 11.88
CA HIS A 110 0.26 7.31 12.79
C HIS A 110 -1.06 7.52 13.53
N SER A 111 -2.08 6.72 13.18
CA SER A 111 -3.42 6.84 13.74
C SER A 111 -4.22 5.54 13.59
N GLU A 112 -5.30 5.41 14.36
CA GLU A 112 -6.29 4.33 14.19
C GLU A 112 -6.82 4.26 12.74
N LYS A 113 -6.97 5.41 12.08
CA LYS A 113 -7.43 5.48 10.69
C LYS A 113 -6.45 4.81 9.73
N ASP A 114 -5.14 4.89 10.00
CA ASP A 114 -4.13 4.27 9.14
C ASP A 114 -4.08 2.75 9.32
N ILE A 115 -4.37 2.24 10.52
CA ILE A 115 -4.60 0.81 10.76
C ILE A 115 -5.77 0.32 9.90
N LEU A 116 -6.90 1.04 9.92
CA LEU A 116 -8.07 0.68 9.12
C LEU A 116 -7.76 0.67 7.61
N LYS A 117 -7.00 1.67 7.11
CA LYS A 117 -6.58 1.73 5.70
C LYS A 117 -5.68 0.55 5.35
N LEU A 118 -4.72 0.21 6.20
CA LEU A 118 -3.80 -0.91 5.98
C LEU A 118 -4.57 -2.24 5.89
N VAL A 119 -5.48 -2.48 6.84
CA VAL A 119 -6.31 -3.70 6.83
C VAL A 119 -7.19 -3.76 5.58
N THR A 120 -7.84 -2.64 5.21
CA THR A 120 -8.62 -2.59 3.96
C THR A 120 -7.74 -2.89 2.74
N ALA A 121 -6.55 -2.30 2.65
CA ALA A 121 -5.63 -2.59 1.56
C ALA A 121 -5.21 -4.06 1.52
N LEU A 122 -4.94 -4.69 2.68
CA LEU A 122 -4.62 -6.11 2.75
C LEU A 122 -5.78 -6.96 2.23
N MET A 123 -6.96 -6.84 2.84
CA MET A 123 -8.14 -7.63 2.49
C MET A 123 -8.55 -7.45 1.01
N THR A 124 -8.53 -6.23 0.49
CA THR A 124 -8.87 -5.98 -0.93
C THR A 124 -7.91 -6.67 -1.89
N ASN A 125 -6.63 -6.82 -1.52
CA ASN A 125 -5.63 -7.46 -2.38
C ASN A 125 -5.47 -8.97 -2.12
N THR A 126 -6.11 -9.54 -1.09
CA THR A 126 -6.12 -10.98 -0.79
C THR A 126 -7.44 -11.66 -1.11
N LYS A 127 -8.51 -10.90 -1.40
CA LYS A 127 -9.74 -11.45 -1.96
C LYS A 127 -9.44 -12.08 -3.33
N GLY A 128 -9.63 -13.40 -3.43
CA GLY A 128 -9.50 -14.12 -4.70
C GLY A 128 -10.57 -13.69 -5.71
N GLU A 129 -10.42 -14.11 -6.97
CA GLU A 129 -11.34 -13.79 -8.08
C GLU A 129 -12.74 -14.44 -7.97
N GLY A 130 -13.03 -15.14 -6.87
CA GLY A 130 -14.29 -15.83 -6.62
C GLY A 130 -15.43 -14.89 -6.23
N GLN A 131 -16.69 -15.35 -6.40
CA GLN A 131 -17.87 -14.67 -5.86
C GLN A 131 -17.68 -14.41 -4.36
N GLY A 132 -17.95 -13.17 -3.95
CA GLY A 132 -17.68 -12.69 -2.60
C GLY A 132 -18.17 -13.63 -1.51
N GLY A 133 -17.27 -13.96 -0.58
CA GLY A 133 -17.61 -14.72 0.62
C GLY A 133 -18.66 -14.01 1.47
N ASP A 134 -19.23 -14.74 2.43
CA ASP A 134 -20.21 -14.19 3.37
C ASP A 134 -19.68 -12.89 4.02
N PRO A 135 -20.43 -11.77 3.99
CA PRO A 135 -20.07 -10.53 4.67
C PRO A 135 -19.72 -10.72 6.15
N PHE A 136 -20.22 -11.78 6.78
CA PHE A 136 -19.84 -12.19 8.12
C PHE A 136 -18.33 -12.48 8.23
N TRP A 137 -17.79 -13.31 7.34
CA TRP A 137 -16.36 -13.67 7.34
C TRP A 137 -15.47 -12.47 7.07
N ASP A 138 -15.85 -11.61 6.12
CA ASP A 138 -15.16 -10.34 5.86
C ASP A 138 -15.12 -9.44 7.11
N LYS A 139 -16.24 -9.35 7.84
CA LYS A 139 -16.32 -8.52 9.06
C LYS A 139 -15.47 -9.11 10.18
N ALA A 140 -15.49 -10.42 10.36
CA ALA A 140 -14.68 -11.11 11.36
C ALA A 140 -13.18 -10.96 11.07
N GLU A 141 -12.74 -11.22 9.83
CA GLU A 141 -11.35 -11.04 9.39
C GLU A 141 -10.90 -9.60 9.60
N ARG A 142 -11.74 -8.62 9.23
CA ARG A 142 -11.43 -7.20 9.45
C ARG A 142 -11.23 -6.87 10.93
N LEU A 143 -12.15 -7.30 11.80
CA LEU A 143 -12.04 -7.04 13.24
C LEU A 143 -10.78 -7.66 13.82
N LEU A 144 -10.46 -8.89 13.41
CA LEU A 144 -9.26 -9.59 13.83
C LEU A 144 -8.00 -8.84 13.39
N LEU A 145 -7.81 -8.61 12.09
CA LEU A 145 -6.62 -7.93 11.58
C LEU A 145 -6.45 -6.53 12.17
N VAL A 146 -7.53 -5.76 12.33
CA VAL A 146 -7.45 -4.44 12.98
C VAL A 146 -6.97 -4.57 14.43
N SER A 147 -7.50 -5.55 15.17
CA SER A 147 -7.13 -5.75 16.57
C SER A 147 -5.65 -6.15 16.73
N LEU A 148 -5.16 -7.09 15.92
CA LEU A 148 -3.77 -7.57 15.98
C LEU A 148 -2.78 -6.48 15.55
N ILE A 149 -3.03 -5.79 14.44
CA ILE A 149 -2.16 -4.70 13.98
C ILE A 149 -2.16 -3.54 14.99
N ALA A 150 -3.31 -3.24 15.60
CA ALA A 150 -3.37 -2.25 16.67
C ALA A 150 -2.57 -2.66 17.90
N TYR A 151 -2.63 -3.94 18.30
CA TYR A 151 -1.84 -4.46 19.41
C TYR A 151 -0.34 -4.28 19.11
N LEU A 152 0.13 -4.75 17.96
CA LEU A 152 1.53 -4.62 17.56
C LEU A 152 1.97 -3.14 17.55
N HIS A 153 1.18 -2.27 16.93
CA HIS A 153 1.54 -0.85 16.80
C HIS A 153 1.66 -0.10 18.14
N TYR A 154 0.76 -0.38 19.09
CA TYR A 154 0.69 0.37 20.35
C TYR A 154 1.44 -0.27 21.52
N GLU A 155 1.63 -1.60 21.50
CA GLU A 155 2.14 -2.34 22.66
C GLU A 155 3.45 -3.10 22.37
N ALA A 156 3.70 -3.49 21.12
CA ALA A 156 4.91 -4.24 20.77
C ALA A 156 6.12 -3.31 20.49
N PRO A 157 7.36 -3.76 20.79
CA PRO A 157 8.59 -3.10 20.37
C PRO A 157 8.61 -2.86 18.85
N VAL A 158 9.28 -1.79 18.41
CA VAL A 158 9.31 -1.37 16.99
C VAL A 158 9.79 -2.47 16.04
N GLU A 159 10.69 -3.32 16.53
CA GLU A 159 11.30 -4.45 15.85
C GLU A 159 10.28 -5.56 15.55
N GLU A 160 9.26 -5.70 16.39
CA GLU A 160 8.16 -6.67 16.28
C GLU A 160 6.95 -6.10 15.53
N GLN A 161 6.94 -4.80 15.20
CA GLN A 161 5.87 -4.17 14.43
C GLN A 161 6.00 -4.51 12.95
N ASN A 162 5.84 -5.77 12.59
CA ASN A 162 5.99 -6.26 11.23
C ASN A 162 5.02 -7.42 10.91
N PHE A 163 4.96 -7.82 9.63
CA PHE A 163 4.06 -8.88 9.19
C PHE A 163 4.49 -10.29 9.60
N ALA A 164 5.77 -10.53 9.90
CA ALA A 164 6.19 -11.83 10.42
C ALA A 164 5.57 -12.08 11.80
N THR A 165 5.67 -11.10 12.70
CA THR A 165 5.05 -11.18 14.03
C THR A 165 3.52 -11.23 13.95
N LEU A 166 2.90 -10.49 13.02
CA LEU A 166 1.45 -10.61 12.76
C LEU A 166 1.04 -12.05 12.37
N LEU A 167 1.82 -12.69 11.49
CA LEU A 167 1.58 -14.08 11.08
C LEU A 167 1.82 -15.06 12.22
N GLU A 168 2.83 -14.84 13.06
CA GLU A 168 3.06 -15.62 14.27
C GLU A 168 1.87 -15.54 15.22
N MET A 169 1.36 -14.32 15.49
CA MET A 169 0.14 -14.15 16.30
C MET A 169 -1.01 -14.97 15.70
N LEU A 170 -1.29 -14.82 14.40
CA LEU A 170 -2.35 -15.58 13.71
C LEU A 170 -2.17 -17.10 13.84
N ASN A 171 -0.95 -17.62 13.67
CA ASN A 171 -0.67 -19.06 13.77
C ASN A 171 -0.83 -19.60 15.20
N THR A 172 -0.69 -18.74 16.22
CA THR A 172 -0.89 -19.13 17.63
C THR A 172 -2.34 -19.07 18.07
N MET A 173 -3.26 -18.57 17.24
CA MET A 173 -4.69 -18.47 17.54
C MET A 173 -5.43 -19.80 17.36
N GLN A 174 -4.96 -20.84 18.04
CA GLN A 174 -5.65 -22.13 18.08
C GLN A 174 -6.97 -22.03 18.84
N VAL A 175 -7.94 -22.84 18.42
CA VAL A 175 -9.25 -22.99 19.07
C VAL A 175 -9.40 -24.46 19.44
N SER A 176 -9.87 -24.74 20.65
CA SER A 176 -10.22 -26.09 21.08
C SER A 176 -11.71 -26.32 20.82
N GLU A 177 -12.08 -27.43 20.17
CA GLU A 177 -13.47 -27.81 19.97
C GLU A 177 -14.08 -28.45 21.23
N ASP A 178 -13.25 -29.02 22.10
CA ASP A 178 -13.66 -29.77 23.29
C ASP A 178 -13.73 -28.91 24.57
N ASP A 179 -13.11 -27.72 24.56
CA ASP A 179 -13.04 -26.83 25.72
C ASP A 179 -13.34 -25.39 25.31
N GLU A 180 -14.59 -24.98 25.52
CA GLU A 180 -15.05 -23.60 25.29
C GLU A 180 -14.34 -22.56 26.16
N THR A 181 -13.68 -23.00 27.25
CA THR A 181 -12.91 -22.12 28.15
C THR A 181 -11.44 -22.00 27.76
N TYR A 182 -11.00 -22.75 26.74
CA TYR A 182 -9.63 -22.69 26.26
C TYR A 182 -9.28 -21.29 25.76
N GLN A 183 -8.17 -20.76 26.26
CA GLN A 183 -7.61 -19.47 25.83
C GLN A 183 -6.27 -19.71 25.17
N ASN A 184 -6.14 -19.27 23.92
CA ASN A 184 -4.84 -19.28 23.25
C ASN A 184 -3.94 -18.13 23.74
N PRO A 185 -2.65 -18.12 23.40
CA PRO A 185 -1.73 -17.06 23.84
C PRO A 185 -2.20 -15.65 23.47
N VAL A 186 -2.85 -15.48 22.32
CA VAL A 186 -3.37 -14.17 21.89
C VAL A 186 -4.56 -13.74 22.77
N ASP A 187 -5.48 -14.65 23.10
CA ASP A 187 -6.58 -14.36 24.04
C ASP A 187 -6.04 -13.82 25.38
N LEU A 188 -5.00 -14.46 25.92
CA LEU A 188 -4.35 -14.05 27.16
C LEU A 188 -3.67 -12.66 27.03
N LEU A 189 -2.99 -12.38 25.91
CA LEU A 189 -2.38 -11.08 25.64
C LEU A 189 -3.42 -9.95 25.62
N PHE A 190 -4.58 -10.17 24.99
CA PHE A 190 -5.65 -9.18 24.94
C PHE A 190 -6.39 -9.03 26.28
N GLU A 191 -6.49 -10.10 27.08
CA GLU A 191 -7.05 -10.03 28.43
C GLU A 191 -6.16 -9.19 29.37
N ASP A 192 -4.86 -9.45 29.40
CA ASP A 192 -3.90 -8.69 30.20
C ASP A 192 -3.87 -7.21 29.78
N LEU A 193 -3.85 -6.95 28.47
CA LEU A 193 -3.96 -5.59 27.94
C LEU A 193 -5.29 -4.93 28.34
N GLY A 194 -6.39 -5.68 28.34
CA GLY A 194 -7.70 -5.21 28.77
C GLY A 194 -7.77 -4.83 30.25
N LYS A 195 -7.06 -5.57 31.12
CA LYS A 195 -6.92 -5.26 32.55
C LYS A 195 -6.12 -3.96 32.76
N LYS A 196 -5.02 -3.78 32.01
CA LYS A 196 -4.15 -2.60 32.10
C LYS A 196 -4.74 -1.35 31.44
N LYS A 197 -5.35 -1.50 30.27
CA LYS A 197 -5.86 -0.42 29.40
C LYS A 197 -7.29 -0.73 28.92
N PRO A 198 -8.33 -0.57 29.76
CA PRO A 198 -9.71 -0.92 29.42
C PRO A 198 -10.29 -0.20 28.19
N LYS A 199 -9.75 0.98 27.85
CA LYS A 199 -10.16 1.80 26.69
C LYS A 199 -9.31 1.57 25.44
N SER A 200 -8.39 0.60 25.45
CA SER A 200 -7.51 0.29 24.30
C SER A 200 -8.33 0.05 23.04
N PHE A 201 -7.89 0.63 21.91
CA PHE A 201 -8.49 0.39 20.61
C PHE A 201 -8.38 -1.08 20.20
N ALA A 202 -7.20 -1.67 20.36
CA ALA A 202 -6.94 -3.08 20.05
C ALA A 202 -7.90 -4.01 20.80
N VAL A 203 -8.04 -3.82 22.13
CA VAL A 203 -8.93 -4.62 22.98
C VAL A 203 -10.39 -4.50 22.57
N ARG A 204 -10.86 -3.28 22.25
CA ARG A 204 -12.24 -3.07 21.79
C ARG A 204 -12.53 -3.84 20.50
N GLN A 205 -11.61 -3.81 19.54
CA GLN A 205 -11.78 -4.54 18.27
C GLN A 205 -11.71 -6.06 18.48
N TYR A 206 -10.81 -6.55 19.33
CA TYR A 206 -10.70 -7.98 19.63
C TYR A 206 -11.94 -8.53 20.33
N LYS A 207 -12.53 -7.79 21.28
CA LYS A 207 -13.79 -8.17 21.92
C LYS A 207 -14.93 -8.27 20.90
N LEU A 208 -15.03 -7.31 19.97
CA LEU A 208 -16.01 -7.37 18.89
C LEU A 208 -15.78 -8.57 17.96
N TYR A 209 -14.52 -8.93 17.69
CA TYR A 209 -14.17 -10.14 16.96
C TYR A 209 -14.64 -11.41 17.69
N LYS A 210 -14.32 -11.58 18.99
CA LYS A 210 -14.75 -12.76 19.77
C LYS A 210 -16.28 -12.85 19.87
N LEU A 211 -16.99 -11.71 19.99
CA LEU A 211 -18.44 -11.68 19.95
C LEU A 211 -19.01 -12.07 18.57
N ALA A 212 -18.33 -11.73 17.49
CA ALA A 212 -18.76 -12.17 16.15
C ALA A 212 -18.50 -13.67 15.97
N ALA A 213 -17.33 -14.16 16.35
CA ALA A 213 -16.92 -15.56 16.20
C ALA A 213 -17.66 -16.54 17.12
N GLY A 214 -18.13 -16.09 18.30
CA GLY A 214 -18.92 -16.93 19.21
C GLY A 214 -20.42 -17.04 18.87
N VAL A 215 -20.87 -16.43 17.77
CA VAL A 215 -22.27 -16.45 17.31
C VAL A 215 -22.47 -17.39 16.10
N THR A 216 -21.40 -18.04 15.64
CA THR A 216 -21.45 -19.16 14.68
C THR A 216 -21.49 -20.49 15.41
#